data_AF-A0A0F9BQ05-F1
#
_entry.id   AF-A0A0F9BQ05-F1
#
_cell.length_a   1.000
_cell.length_b   1.000
_cell.length_c   1.000
_cell.angle_alpha   90.00
_cell.angle_beta   90.00
_cell.angle_gamma   90.00
#
_symmetry.space_group_name_H-M   'P 1'
#
loop_
_entity.id
_entity.type
_entity.pdbx_description
1 polymer ?
#
loop_
_entity_poly.entity_id
_entity_poly.type
_entity_poly.pdbx_seq_one_letter_code
_entity_poly.pdbx_strand_id
1 'polypeptide(L)'
;MADTAFEEDRGGAGGSVADRLAAEAFIIDVEGYEGPLDLLLSLSRTQKVDLRKVSVLQLARQYLAFVERAKELRLELAADYLVMAAWLAFLKSRLLLPPDPREEGPSGEEMAAHLAYQLERLQAMRDAAARLMARDQLGRDFFARGQTHEITRVKKVTYTATLLDLMQGYARTRTRDDFRPFVM
;
A
#
# COMPACT_ATOMS: atom_id res chain seq x y z
N MET A 1 18.68 66.00 -3.59
CA MET A 1 17.75 65.82 -4.73
C MET A 1 18.58 65.21 -5.85
N ALA A 2 18.40 63.98 -6.33
CA ALA A 2 17.40 62.95 -6.10
C ALA A 2 18.14 61.59 -6.12
N ASP A 3 17.87 60.74 -5.13
CA ASP A 3 18.34 59.36 -5.11
C ASP A 3 17.11 58.52 -5.48
N THR A 4 17.01 58.12 -6.75
CA THR A 4 15.92 57.29 -7.24
C THR A 4 16.18 55.87 -6.77
N ALA A 5 15.54 55.52 -5.65
CA ALA A 5 15.45 54.15 -5.16
C ALA A 5 14.90 53.25 -6.27
N PHE A 6 15.71 52.26 -6.64
CA PHE A 6 15.34 51.17 -7.53
C PHE A 6 14.27 50.34 -6.81
N GLU A 7 12.99 50.49 -7.19
CA GLU A 7 11.94 49.55 -6.82
C GLU A 7 12.21 48.24 -7.55
N GLU A 8 12.68 47.22 -6.81
CA GLU A 8 12.65 45.84 -7.28
C GLU A 8 11.18 45.41 -7.46
N ASP A 9 10.69 45.47 -8.69
CA ASP A 9 9.53 44.71 -9.14
C ASP A 9 9.84 43.21 -9.02
N ARG A 10 9.60 42.64 -7.83
CA ARG A 10 9.50 41.19 -7.63
C ARG A 10 8.06 40.73 -7.86
N GLY A 11 7.50 41.07 -9.01
CA GLY A 11 6.37 40.37 -9.60
C GLY A 11 6.82 39.08 -10.26
N GLY A 12 6.84 37.97 -9.51
CA GLY A 12 7.16 36.65 -10.04
C GLY A 12 6.28 35.57 -9.43
N ALA A 13 5.10 35.38 -10.02
CA ALA A 13 4.13 34.35 -9.67
C ALA A 13 4.78 32.96 -9.56
N GLY A 14 4.78 32.42 -8.34
CA GLY A 14 5.24 31.07 -8.07
C GLY A 14 4.43 30.50 -6.93
N GLY A 15 3.16 30.15 -7.19
CA GLY A 15 2.45 29.20 -6.33
C GLY A 15 3.39 28.03 -6.07
N SER A 16 3.52 27.65 -4.80
CA SER A 16 4.52 26.68 -4.39
C SER A 16 4.32 25.40 -5.21
N VAL A 17 5.39 24.63 -5.44
CA VAL A 17 5.25 23.32 -6.09
C VAL A 17 4.23 22.45 -5.34
N ALA A 18 4.10 22.66 -4.02
CA ALA A 18 3.05 22.06 -3.20
C ALA A 18 1.63 22.55 -3.56
N ASP A 19 1.43 23.84 -3.83
CA ASP A 19 0.12 24.38 -4.28
C ASP A 19 -0.24 23.88 -5.68
N ARG A 20 0.77 23.73 -6.56
CA ARG A 20 0.57 23.15 -7.91
C ARG A 20 0.29 21.65 -7.85
N LEU A 21 1.00 20.89 -7.01
CA LEU A 21 0.70 19.48 -6.74
C LEU A 21 -0.67 19.30 -6.08
N ALA A 22 -1.07 20.22 -5.18
CA ALA A 22 -2.38 20.22 -4.56
C ALA A 22 -3.51 20.57 -5.55
N ALA A 23 -3.24 21.45 -6.53
CA ALA A 23 -4.17 21.78 -7.60
C ALA A 23 -4.24 20.70 -8.69
N GLU A 24 -3.14 20.02 -9.00
CA GLU A 24 -3.12 18.83 -9.87
C GLU A 24 -3.81 17.63 -9.21
N ALA A 25 -3.82 17.59 -7.86
CA ALA A 25 -4.56 16.64 -7.06
C ALA A 25 -5.92 17.19 -6.59
N PHE A 26 -6.63 17.95 -7.44
CA PHE A 26 -8.07 18.11 -7.26
C PHE A 26 -8.72 16.75 -7.58
N ILE A 27 -8.66 15.85 -6.60
CA ILE A 27 -9.38 14.57 -6.58
C ILE A 27 -10.85 14.97 -6.57
N ILE A 28 -11.43 14.97 -7.75
CA ILE A 28 -12.85 15.25 -7.91
C ILE A 28 -13.57 14.09 -7.25
N ASP A 29 -14.14 14.38 -6.09
CA ASP A 29 -15.00 13.47 -5.36
C ASP A 29 -16.33 13.37 -6.10
N VAL A 30 -16.34 12.53 -7.12
CA VAL A 30 -17.57 12.13 -7.77
C VAL A 30 -18.27 11.20 -6.77
N GLU A 31 -19.17 11.74 -5.95
CA GLU A 31 -19.98 10.99 -4.97
C GLU A 31 -19.23 10.07 -3.96
N GLY A 32 -17.96 10.33 -3.63
CA GLY A 32 -17.19 9.51 -2.69
C GLY A 32 -16.18 8.57 -3.35
N TYR A 33 -16.04 8.57 -4.69
CA TYR A 33 -15.20 7.60 -5.41
C TYR A 33 -13.77 8.11 -5.65
N GLU A 34 -12.79 7.27 -5.36
CA GLU A 34 -11.34 7.58 -5.54
C GLU A 34 -10.87 7.52 -7.01
N GLY A 35 -11.73 7.13 -7.95
CA GLY A 35 -11.40 7.07 -9.38
C GLY A 35 -12.40 6.27 -10.23
N PRO A 36 -12.19 6.23 -11.56
CA PRO A 36 -13.15 5.61 -12.48
C PRO A 36 -13.28 4.09 -12.32
N LEU A 37 -12.20 3.39 -11.97
CA LEU A 37 -12.25 1.95 -11.68
C LEU A 37 -13.03 1.65 -10.39
N ASP A 38 -12.97 2.55 -9.41
CA ASP A 38 -13.71 2.38 -8.17
C ASP A 38 -15.22 2.58 -8.37
N LEU A 39 -15.59 3.61 -9.14
CA LEU A 39 -16.95 3.81 -9.59
C LEU A 39 -17.46 2.59 -10.41
N LEU A 40 -16.65 2.03 -11.31
CA LEU A 40 -17.02 0.82 -12.04
C LEU A 40 -17.24 -0.37 -11.09
N LEU A 41 -16.39 -0.51 -10.07
CA LEU A 41 -16.52 -1.56 -9.08
C LEU A 41 -17.80 -1.38 -8.25
N SER A 42 -18.15 -0.16 -7.83
CA SER A 42 -19.39 0.11 -7.08
C SER A 42 -20.65 -0.17 -7.91
N LEU A 43 -20.66 0.25 -9.18
CA LEU A 43 -21.74 -0.04 -10.13
C LEU A 43 -21.89 -1.54 -10.37
N SER A 44 -20.78 -2.28 -10.44
CA SER A 44 -20.80 -3.74 -10.62
C SER A 44 -21.46 -4.48 -9.44
N ARG A 45 -21.25 -4.00 -8.20
CA ARG A 45 -21.85 -4.59 -6.99
C ARG A 45 -23.36 -4.41 -6.95
N THR A 46 -23.88 -3.31 -7.48
CA THR A 46 -25.32 -3.01 -7.51
C THR A 46 -26.09 -4.01 -8.39
N GLN A 47 -25.45 -4.57 -9.43
CA GLN A 47 -26.09 -5.56 -10.30
C GLN A 47 -26.24 -6.95 -9.66
N LYS A 48 -25.65 -7.24 -8.48
CA LYS A 48 -25.76 -8.55 -7.78
C LYS A 48 -25.53 -9.77 -8.68
N VAL A 49 -24.72 -9.65 -9.74
CA VAL A 49 -24.36 -10.78 -10.62
C VAL A 49 -22.86 -10.99 -10.54
N ASP A 50 -22.46 -12.25 -10.44
CA ASP A 50 -21.10 -12.77 -10.50
C ASP A 50 -20.25 -11.96 -11.51
N LEU A 51 -19.10 -11.41 -11.10
CA LEU A 51 -18.25 -10.55 -11.95
C LEU A 51 -17.88 -11.21 -13.28
N ARG A 52 -17.84 -12.55 -13.29
CA ARG A 52 -17.61 -13.41 -14.48
C ARG A 52 -18.78 -13.46 -15.47
N LYS A 53 -19.99 -13.09 -15.03
CA LYS A 53 -21.24 -13.02 -15.80
C LYS A 53 -21.72 -11.59 -16.02
N VAL A 54 -20.98 -10.58 -15.55
CA VAL A 54 -21.33 -9.18 -15.79
C VAL A 54 -21.36 -8.95 -17.29
N SER A 55 -22.50 -8.46 -17.78
CA SER A 55 -22.53 -7.85 -19.09
C SER A 55 -21.71 -6.57 -19.01
N VAL A 56 -20.44 -6.62 -19.40
CA VAL A 56 -19.55 -5.44 -19.44
C VAL A 56 -20.19 -4.31 -20.26
N LEU A 57 -21.01 -4.66 -21.24
CA LEU A 57 -21.87 -3.75 -21.98
C LEU A 57 -22.87 -2.98 -21.08
N GLN A 58 -23.55 -3.66 -20.15
CA GLN A 58 -24.47 -3.02 -19.21
C GLN A 58 -23.73 -2.11 -18.24
N LEU A 59 -22.57 -2.54 -17.73
CA LEU A 59 -21.72 -1.72 -16.87
C LEU A 59 -21.25 -0.45 -17.60
N ALA A 60 -20.78 -0.59 -18.84
CA ALA A 60 -20.40 0.54 -19.69
C ALA A 60 -21.56 1.53 -19.88
N ARG A 61 -22.79 1.04 -20.12
CA ARG A 61 -23.98 1.91 -20.25
C ARG A 61 -24.26 2.69 -18.96
N GLN A 62 -24.18 2.03 -17.80
CA GLN A 62 -24.41 2.69 -16.51
C GLN A 62 -23.35 3.76 -16.22
N TYR A 63 -22.08 3.43 -16.45
CA TYR A 63 -20.99 4.37 -16.29
C TYR A 63 -21.15 5.60 -17.20
N LEU A 64 -21.46 5.38 -18.48
CA LEU A 64 -21.67 6.49 -19.43
C LEU A 64 -22.86 7.38 -19.02
N ALA A 65 -23.99 6.77 -18.61
CA ALA A 65 -25.16 7.53 -18.14
C ALA A 65 -24.84 8.36 -16.90
N PHE A 66 -24.04 7.80 -16.00
CA PHE A 66 -23.56 8.51 -14.81
C PHE A 66 -22.66 9.69 -15.17
N VAL A 67 -21.68 9.49 -16.06
CA VAL A 67 -20.77 10.53 -16.53
C VAL A 67 -21.53 11.67 -17.22
N GLU A 68 -22.52 11.37 -18.08
CA GLU A 68 -23.32 12.41 -18.73
C GLU A 68 -24.12 13.23 -17.71
N ARG A 69 -24.76 12.59 -16.73
CA ARG A 69 -25.49 13.30 -15.68
C ARG A 69 -24.57 14.14 -14.79
N ALA A 70 -23.38 13.63 -14.48
CA ALA A 70 -22.38 14.36 -13.72
C ALA A 70 -21.86 15.57 -14.50
N LYS A 71 -21.67 15.44 -15.82
CA LYS A 71 -21.26 16.51 -16.72
C LYS A 71 -22.30 17.63 -16.84
N GLU A 72 -23.59 17.31 -16.82
CA GLU A 72 -24.68 18.30 -16.79
C GLU A 72 -24.68 19.13 -15.50
N LEU A 73 -24.27 18.52 -14.38
CA LEU A 73 -24.27 19.15 -13.06
C LEU A 73 -22.96 19.88 -12.75
N ARG A 74 -21.82 19.43 -13.31
CA ARG A 74 -20.48 19.96 -13.06
C ARG A 74 -19.61 19.81 -14.32
N LEU A 75 -19.10 20.93 -14.84
CA LEU A 75 -18.21 20.95 -16.01
C LEU A 75 -16.79 20.41 -15.72
N GLU A 76 -16.39 20.38 -14.46
CA GLU A 76 -15.05 19.99 -14.00
C GLU A 76 -14.95 18.47 -13.77
N LEU A 77 -15.30 17.66 -14.78
CA LEU A 77 -15.05 16.22 -14.68
C LEU A 77 -13.55 15.94 -14.82
N ALA A 78 -13.00 15.03 -14.01
CA ALA A 78 -11.58 14.71 -14.08
C ALA A 78 -11.27 14.04 -15.43
N ALA A 79 -10.08 14.33 -15.96
CA ALA A 79 -9.63 13.78 -17.24
C ALA A 79 -9.73 12.24 -17.25
N ASP A 80 -9.39 11.58 -16.15
CA ASP A 80 -9.43 10.12 -16.01
C ASP A 80 -10.84 9.53 -16.22
N TYR A 81 -11.88 10.22 -15.77
CA TYR A 81 -13.26 9.76 -15.95
C TYR A 81 -13.71 9.85 -17.41
N LEU A 82 -13.31 10.92 -18.11
CA LEU A 82 -13.61 11.11 -19.52
C LEU A 82 -12.82 10.15 -20.41
N VAL A 83 -11.56 9.87 -20.07
CA VAL A 83 -10.74 8.85 -20.75
C VAL A 83 -11.40 7.48 -20.62
N MET A 84 -11.84 7.10 -19.42
CA MET A 84 -12.54 5.84 -19.21
C MET A 84 -13.91 5.82 -19.91
N ALA A 85 -14.63 6.94 -19.96
CA ALA A 85 -15.89 7.05 -20.70
C ALA A 85 -15.68 6.81 -22.20
N ALA A 86 -14.68 7.46 -22.80
CA ALA A 86 -14.35 7.28 -24.21
C ALA A 86 -13.97 5.82 -24.49
N TRP A 87 -13.16 5.21 -23.61
CA TRP A 87 -12.76 3.81 -23.73
C TRP A 87 -13.96 2.85 -23.62
N LEU A 88 -14.89 3.07 -22.68
CA LEU A 88 -16.10 2.26 -22.53
C LEU A 88 -17.10 2.47 -23.68
N ALA A 89 -17.17 3.68 -24.25
CA ALA A 89 -17.96 3.94 -25.45
C ALA A 89 -17.41 3.19 -26.66
N PHE A 90 -16.08 3.16 -26.83
CA PHE A 90 -15.41 2.35 -27.84
C PHE A 90 -15.68 0.85 -27.65
N LEU A 91 -15.51 0.34 -26.42
CA LEU A 91 -15.80 -1.05 -26.08
C LEU A 91 -17.25 -1.42 -26.37
N LYS A 92 -18.20 -0.56 -25.97
CA LYS A 92 -19.63 -0.72 -26.25
C LYS A 92 -19.89 -0.82 -27.75
N SER A 93 -19.25 0.02 -28.57
CA SER A 93 -19.41 -0.03 -30.03
C SER A 93 -18.95 -1.37 -30.58
N ARG A 94 -17.76 -1.83 -30.21
CA ARG A 94 -17.19 -3.11 -30.67
C ARG A 94 -17.96 -4.34 -30.21
N LEU A 95 -18.58 -4.30 -29.02
CA LEU A 95 -19.43 -5.39 -28.52
C LEU A 95 -20.79 -5.46 -29.23
N LEU A 96 -21.25 -4.38 -29.85
CA LEU A 96 -22.55 -4.32 -30.54
C LEU A 96 -22.45 -4.58 -32.04
N LEU A 97 -21.27 -4.39 -32.63
CA LEU A 97 -21.01 -4.61 -34.05
C LEU A 97 -20.59 -6.06 -34.30
N PRO A 98 -20.96 -6.65 -35.46
CA PRO A 98 -20.39 -7.93 -35.87
C PRO A 98 -18.87 -7.79 -36.05
N PRO A 99 -18.08 -8.80 -35.66
CA PRO A 99 -16.62 -8.73 -35.76
C PRO A 99 -16.19 -8.65 -37.22
N ASP A 100 -15.39 -7.65 -37.56
CA ASP A 100 -14.78 -7.54 -38.89
C ASP A 100 -13.52 -8.45 -38.93
N PRO A 101 -13.46 -9.46 -39.81
CA PRO A 101 -12.30 -10.35 -39.94
C PRO A 101 -10.99 -9.64 -40.31
N ARG A 102 -11.05 -8.40 -40.78
CA ARG A 102 -9.90 -7.58 -41.18
C ARG A 102 -9.42 -6.64 -40.08
N GLU A 103 -10.13 -6.58 -38.96
CA GLU A 103 -9.80 -5.69 -37.86
C GLU A 103 -8.60 -6.24 -37.07
N GLU A 104 -7.48 -5.52 -37.10
CA GLU A 104 -6.32 -5.85 -36.27
C GLU A 104 -6.54 -5.40 -34.82
N GLY A 105 -6.26 -6.29 -33.87
CA GLY A 105 -6.33 -6.01 -32.44
C GLY A 105 -7.25 -6.98 -31.67
N PRO A 106 -7.36 -6.81 -30.34
CA PRO A 106 -8.22 -7.64 -29.51
C PRO A 106 -9.68 -7.42 -29.86
N SER A 107 -10.45 -8.50 -29.86
CA SER A 107 -11.90 -8.48 -29.98
C SER A 107 -12.55 -7.74 -28.79
N GLY A 108 -13.80 -7.29 -28.99
CA GLY A 108 -14.57 -6.66 -27.92
C GLY A 108 -14.71 -7.57 -26.68
N GLU A 109 -14.83 -8.87 -26.88
CA GLU A 109 -14.92 -9.87 -25.80
C GLU A 109 -13.62 -9.97 -25.00
N GLU A 110 -12.46 -9.98 -25.67
CA GLU A 110 -11.16 -10.01 -25.00
C GLU A 110 -10.89 -8.73 -24.20
N MET A 111 -11.24 -7.57 -24.74
CA MET A 111 -11.15 -6.29 -24.02
C MET A 111 -12.07 -6.27 -22.78
N ALA A 112 -13.29 -6.79 -22.93
CA ALA A 112 -14.24 -6.92 -21.83
C ALA A 112 -13.71 -7.88 -20.75
N ALA A 113 -13.13 -9.02 -21.14
CA ALA A 113 -12.52 -9.97 -20.22
C ALA A 113 -11.34 -9.35 -19.46
N HIS A 114 -10.50 -8.58 -20.14
CA HIS A 114 -9.39 -7.88 -19.50
C HIS A 114 -9.87 -6.86 -18.47
N LEU A 115 -10.91 -6.07 -18.77
CA LEU A 115 -11.51 -5.15 -17.80
C LEU A 115 -12.12 -5.89 -16.59
N ALA A 116 -12.86 -6.97 -16.84
CA ALA A 116 -13.43 -7.78 -15.78
C ALA A 116 -12.35 -8.31 -14.84
N TYR A 117 -11.23 -8.78 -15.40
CA TYR A 117 -10.07 -9.21 -14.62
C TYR A 117 -9.45 -8.08 -13.79
N GLN A 118 -9.33 -6.87 -14.34
CA GLN A 118 -8.85 -5.71 -13.57
C GLN A 118 -9.78 -5.38 -12.40
N LEU A 119 -11.10 -5.42 -12.61
CA LEU A 119 -12.08 -5.18 -11.54
C LEU A 119 -12.03 -6.27 -10.46
N GLU A 120 -11.88 -7.54 -10.84
CA GLU A 120 -11.70 -8.66 -9.89
C GLU A 120 -10.44 -8.47 -9.03
N ARG A 121 -9.33 -8.04 -9.65
CA ARG A 121 -8.10 -7.72 -8.92
C ARG A 121 -8.28 -6.57 -7.95
N LEU A 122 -8.92 -5.48 -8.40
CA LEU A 122 -9.20 -4.33 -7.54
C LEU A 122 -10.08 -4.73 -6.35
N GLN A 123 -11.11 -5.53 -6.60
CA GLN A 123 -11.98 -6.09 -5.57
C GLN A 123 -11.19 -6.90 -4.54
N ALA A 124 -10.33 -7.82 -4.99
CA ALA A 124 -9.49 -8.63 -4.11
C ALA A 124 -8.54 -7.76 -3.26
N MET A 125 -7.97 -6.70 -3.83
CA MET A 125 -7.14 -5.74 -3.11
C MET A 125 -7.95 -4.97 -2.06
N ARG A 126 -9.16 -4.50 -2.38
CA ARG A 126 -10.04 -3.82 -1.41
C ARG A 126 -10.43 -4.74 -0.27
N ASP A 127 -10.71 -6.01 -0.56
CA ASP A 127 -11.06 -6.99 0.47
C ASP A 127 -9.87 -7.30 1.39
N ALA A 128 -8.66 -7.41 0.84
CA ALA A 128 -7.43 -7.57 1.62
C ALA A 128 -7.16 -6.32 2.48
N ALA A 129 -7.32 -5.12 1.92
CA ALA A 129 -7.18 -3.86 2.64
C ALA A 129 -8.20 -3.74 3.78
N ALA A 130 -9.46 -4.09 3.54
CA ALA A 130 -10.50 -4.10 4.57
C ALA A 130 -10.17 -5.09 5.71
N ARG A 131 -9.70 -6.30 5.37
CA ARG A 131 -9.25 -7.29 6.38
C ARG A 131 -8.06 -6.77 7.18
N LEU A 132 -7.12 -6.08 6.54
CA LEU A 132 -5.97 -5.50 7.22
C LEU A 132 -6.39 -4.37 8.17
N MET A 133 -7.27 -3.48 7.72
CA MET A 133 -7.80 -2.38 8.52
C MET A 133 -8.66 -2.85 9.71
N ALA A 134 -9.28 -4.02 9.58
CA ALA A 134 -10.07 -4.63 10.65
C ALA A 134 -9.22 -5.34 11.74
N ARG A 135 -7.89 -5.40 11.60
CA ARG A 135 -7.03 -6.02 12.61
C ARG A 135 -6.83 -5.08 13.80
N ASP A 136 -6.76 -5.67 14.98
CA ASP A 136 -6.39 -4.96 16.20
C ASP A 136 -5.02 -4.28 16.04
N GLN A 137 -4.92 -3.05 16.51
CA GLN A 137 -3.73 -2.22 16.42
C GLN A 137 -2.99 -2.19 17.76
N LEU A 138 -1.70 -2.52 17.72
CA LEU A 138 -0.81 -2.40 18.88
C LEU A 138 -0.72 -0.93 19.32
N GLY A 139 -0.92 -0.66 20.60
CA GLY A 139 -0.97 0.68 21.19
C GLY A 139 -2.34 1.35 21.12
N ARG A 140 -3.33 0.72 20.47
CA ARG A 140 -4.72 1.21 20.43
C ARG A 140 -5.68 0.18 21.02
N ASP A 141 -5.72 -1.02 20.45
CA ASP A 141 -6.64 -2.09 20.84
C ASP A 141 -5.99 -3.07 21.82
N PHE A 142 -4.68 -3.32 21.67
CA PHE A 142 -3.89 -4.09 22.64
C PHE A 142 -2.53 -3.44 22.86
N PHE A 143 -1.92 -3.68 24.03
CA PHE A 143 -0.62 -3.12 24.40
C PHE A 143 0.43 -4.22 24.57
N ALA A 144 1.68 -3.93 24.22
CA ALA A 144 2.79 -4.85 24.45
C ALA A 144 3.05 -5.01 25.95
N ARG A 145 3.59 -6.18 26.36
CA ARG A 145 4.06 -6.33 27.74
C ARG A 145 5.23 -5.38 27.98
N GLY A 146 5.29 -4.81 29.19
CA GLY A 146 6.43 -4.02 29.63
C GLY A 146 7.71 -4.86 29.74
N GLN A 147 8.84 -4.20 29.97
CA GLN A 147 10.12 -4.88 30.18
C GLN A 147 9.99 -5.88 31.34
N THR A 148 10.29 -7.14 31.06
CA THR A 148 10.40 -8.17 32.08
C THR A 148 11.68 -7.94 32.87
N HIS A 149 11.58 -7.80 34.19
CA HIS A 149 12.76 -7.83 35.04
C HIS A 149 13.33 -9.26 35.03
N GLU A 150 14.41 -9.47 34.30
CA GLU A 150 15.17 -10.70 34.38
C GLU A 150 15.86 -10.79 35.74
N ILE A 151 15.44 -11.74 36.57
CA ILE A 151 16.11 -12.03 37.84
C ILE A 151 17.44 -12.73 37.52
N THR A 152 18.48 -11.95 37.21
CA THR A 152 19.83 -12.47 37.02
C THR A 152 20.51 -12.65 38.37
N ARG A 153 20.90 -13.88 38.72
CA ARG A 153 21.68 -14.15 39.93
C ARG A 153 23.12 -13.68 39.72
N VAL A 154 23.44 -12.49 40.22
CA VAL A 154 24.82 -12.01 40.29
C VAL A 154 25.57 -12.84 41.33
N LYS A 155 26.40 -13.79 40.89
CA LYS A 155 27.32 -14.52 41.78
C LYS A 155 28.53 -13.65 42.07
N LYS A 156 28.60 -13.07 43.27
CA LYS A 156 29.81 -12.44 43.78
C LYS A 156 30.67 -13.51 44.45
N VAL A 157 31.74 -13.94 43.78
CA VAL A 157 32.68 -14.91 44.35
C VAL A 157 33.76 -14.15 45.11
N THR A 158 33.80 -14.32 46.42
CA THR A 158 34.89 -13.82 47.27
C THR A 158 35.74 -15.00 47.68
N TYR A 159 36.99 -15.01 47.21
CA TYR A 159 37.96 -16.01 47.63
C TYR A 159 38.57 -15.58 48.96
N THR A 160 38.46 -16.45 49.96
CA THR A 160 39.07 -16.26 51.30
C THR A 160 40.33 -17.10 51.47
N ALA A 161 40.98 -17.49 50.37
CA ALA A 161 42.17 -18.32 50.41
C ALA A 161 43.36 -17.55 50.99
N THR A 162 44.07 -18.19 51.89
CA THR A 162 45.33 -17.71 52.46
C THR A 162 46.52 -18.23 51.65
N LEU A 163 47.71 -17.66 51.89
CA LEU A 163 48.95 -18.17 51.28
C LEU A 163 49.18 -19.66 51.62
N LEU A 164 48.80 -20.09 52.82
CA LEU A 164 48.92 -21.48 53.24
C LEU A 164 48.06 -22.41 52.37
N ASP A 165 46.83 -22.00 52.05
CA ASP A 165 45.92 -22.77 51.19
C ASP A 165 46.48 -22.91 49.77
N LEU A 166 47.12 -21.86 49.25
CA LEU A 166 47.83 -21.90 47.97
C LEU A 166 49.04 -22.84 48.03
N MET A 167 49.84 -22.77 49.10
CA MET A 167 50.99 -23.65 49.29
C MET A 167 50.59 -25.11 49.41
N GLN A 168 49.51 -25.42 50.14
CA GLN A 168 48.95 -26.77 50.24
C GLN A 168 48.40 -27.25 48.89
N GLY A 169 47.69 -26.39 48.15
CA GLY A 169 47.23 -26.69 46.80
C GLY A 169 48.40 -27.02 45.86
N TYR A 170 49.45 -26.22 45.89
CA TYR A 170 50.67 -26.44 45.12
C TYR A 170 51.38 -27.74 45.51
N ALA A 171 51.55 -28.00 46.81
CA ALA A 171 52.18 -29.22 47.31
C ALA A 171 51.39 -30.47 46.92
N ARG A 172 50.05 -30.43 46.92
CA ARG A 172 49.18 -31.52 46.44
C ARG A 172 49.35 -31.79 44.95
N THR A 173 49.45 -30.75 44.13
CA THR A 173 49.71 -30.90 42.69
C THR A 173 51.09 -31.49 42.45
N ARG A 174 52.11 -30.97 43.15
CA ARG A 174 53.51 -31.41 43.00
C ARG A 174 53.77 -32.83 43.48
N THR A 175 53.19 -33.25 44.61
CA THR A 175 53.27 -34.64 45.08
C THR A 175 52.55 -35.62 44.15
N ARG A 176 51.53 -35.17 43.41
CA ARG A 176 50.91 -35.95 42.35
C ARG A 176 51.81 -36.08 41.12
N ASP A 177 52.59 -35.05 40.79
CA ASP A 177 53.57 -35.07 39.69
C ASP A 177 54.84 -35.88 40.05
N ASP A 178 55.26 -35.89 41.31
CA ASP A 178 56.42 -36.64 41.82
C ASP A 178 56.14 -38.16 41.96
N PHE A 179 54.86 -38.59 41.91
CA PHE A 179 54.51 -40.02 41.90
C PHE A 179 54.61 -40.60 40.48
N ARG A 180 55.84 -40.85 40.01
CA ARG A 180 56.10 -41.76 38.88
C ARG A 180 56.31 -43.17 39.44
N PRO A 181 55.37 -44.13 39.28
CA PRO A 181 55.65 -45.51 39.63
C PRO A 181 56.78 -46.00 38.72
N PHE A 182 57.92 -46.40 39.32
CA PHE A 182 58.95 -47.12 38.60
C PHE A 182 58.35 -48.45 38.13
N VAL A 183 58.02 -48.53 36.84
CA VAL A 183 57.67 -49.78 36.19
C VAL A 183 58.94 -50.27 35.49
N MET A 184 59.49 -51.35 36.06
CA MET A 184 60.52 -52.32 35.61
C MET A 184 61.68 -51.79 34.73
#